data_AF-A0A957X6Q9-F1
#
_entry.id   AF-A0A957X6Q9-F1
#
_cell.length_a   1.000
_cell.length_b   1.000
_cell.length_c   1.000
_cell.angle_alpha   90.00
_cell.angle_beta   90.00
_cell.angle_gamma   90.00
#
_symmetry.space_group_name_H-M   'P 1'
#
loop_
_entity.id
_entity.type
_entity.pdbx_description
1 polymer ?
#
loop_
_entity_poly.entity_id
_entity_poly.type
_entity_poly.pdbx_seq_one_letter_code
_entity_poly.pdbx_strand_id
1 'polypeptide(L)'
;YDTTTRWRNMETPCFTAGEACRIEYDLQLPLLDGEFELGVDVAAADFSHYYDRLERALSFWVQGGKGAQGLIDLGAMIAIQRLGEPIF
;
A
#
# COMPACT_ATOMS: atom_id res chain seq x y z
N TYR A 1 0.79 1.02 -5.92
CA TYR A 1 -0.03 0.08 -5.13
C TYR A 1 -1.28 0.85 -4.83
N ASP A 2 -2.44 0.29 -5.15
CA ASP A 2 -3.69 1.03 -5.08
C ASP A 2 -4.67 0.22 -4.22
N THR A 3 -5.48 0.90 -3.43
CA THR A 3 -6.55 0.28 -2.66
C THR A 3 -7.75 1.20 -2.60
N THR A 4 -8.93 0.62 -2.46
CA THR A 4 -10.21 1.36 -2.38
C THR A 4 -11.05 0.77 -1.26
N THR A 5 -11.99 1.55 -0.71
CA THR A 5 -12.98 1.05 0.25
C THR A 5 -13.71 -0.19 -0.28
N ARG A 6 -14.06 -0.20 -1.58
CA ARG A 6 -14.70 -1.33 -2.25
C ARG A 6 -13.86 -2.60 -2.22
N TRP A 7 -12.56 -2.53 -2.55
CA TRP A 7 -11.67 -3.70 -2.50
C TRP A 7 -11.39 -4.20 -1.08
N ARG A 8 -11.66 -3.36 -0.06
CA ARG A 8 -11.59 -3.71 1.36
C ARG A 8 -12.91 -4.22 1.93
N ASN A 9 -13.93 -4.45 1.09
CA ASN A 9 -15.30 -4.80 1.51
C ASN A 9 -15.91 -3.81 2.51
N MET A 10 -15.53 -2.54 2.40
CA MET A 10 -16.13 -1.45 3.16
C MET A 10 -17.27 -0.84 2.35
N GLU A 11 -18.39 -0.58 3.01
CA GLU A 11 -19.50 0.14 2.41
C GLU A 11 -19.18 1.64 2.41
N THR A 12 -19.03 2.23 1.23
CA THR A 12 -18.94 3.69 1.08
C THR A 12 -20.36 4.26 1.13
N PRO A 13 -20.71 5.15 2.08
CA PRO A 13 -22.06 5.69 2.15
C PRO A 13 -22.34 6.63 0.99
N CYS A 14 -23.63 6.83 0.69
CA CYS A 14 -24.07 7.91 -0.19
C CYS A 14 -23.97 9.24 0.57
N PHE A 15 -23.39 10.26 -0.05
CA PHE A 15 -23.28 11.60 0.52
C PHE A 15 -24.27 12.56 -0.15
N THR A 16 -24.87 13.43 0.65
CA THR A 16 -25.67 14.55 0.13
C THR A 16 -24.83 15.81 -0.04
N ALA A 17 -25.33 16.77 -0.83
CA ALA A 17 -24.61 18.01 -1.08
C ALA A 17 -24.37 18.80 0.22
N GLY A 18 -23.11 19.13 0.49
CA GLY A 18 -22.71 19.87 1.70
C GLY A 18 -22.32 19.01 2.89
N GLU A 19 -22.47 17.68 2.81
CA GLU A 19 -21.94 16.77 3.82
C GLU A 19 -20.41 16.67 3.74
N ALA A 20 -19.80 16.53 4.91
CA ALA A 20 -18.37 16.28 5.05
C ALA A 20 -18.17 14.95 5.77
N CYS A 21 -17.19 14.18 5.31
CA CYS A 21 -16.77 12.95 5.98
C CYS A 21 -15.25 12.89 6.10
N ARG A 22 -14.76 12.08 7.04
CA ARG A 22 -13.35 11.73 7.17
C ARG A 22 -13.20 10.26 6.85
N ILE A 23 -12.30 9.95 5.92
CA ILE A 23 -11.91 8.59 5.58
C ILE A 23 -10.46 8.42 6.01
N GLU A 24 -10.18 7.36 6.75
CA GLU A 24 -8.84 7.04 7.24
C GLU A 24 -8.38 5.70 6.66
N TYR A 25 -7.14 5.67 6.15
CA TYR A 25 -6.47 4.46 5.71
C TYR A 25 -5.28 4.21 6.63
N ASP A 26 -5.32 3.11 7.38
CA ASP A 26 -4.16 2.62 8.11
C ASP A 26 -3.41 1.60 7.23
N LEU A 27 -2.26 2.01 6.70
CA LEU A 27 -1.48 1.25 5.72
C LEU A 27 -0.14 0.81 6.31
N GLN A 28 0.06 -0.49 6.43
CA GLN A 28 1.38 -1.07 6.69
C GLN A 28 2.10 -1.28 5.35
N LEU A 29 3.01 -0.37 5.03
CA LEU A 29 3.76 -0.38 3.77
C LEU A 29 5.21 -0.79 4.04
N PRO A 30 5.64 -2.03 3.70
CA PRO A 30 7.01 -2.47 3.89
C PRO A 30 7.92 -1.94 2.77
N LEU A 31 7.94 -0.61 2.59
CA LEU A 31 8.72 0.06 1.55
C LEU A 31 10.21 0.05 1.91
N LEU A 32 11.04 -0.10 0.89
CA LEU A 32 12.49 0.07 1.00
C LEU A 32 12.89 1.54 0.86
N ASP A 33 14.17 1.84 1.08
CA ASP A 33 14.71 3.20 1.03
C ASP A 33 14.45 3.87 -0.33
N GLY A 34 13.91 5.09 -0.33
CA GLY A 34 13.64 5.85 -1.55
C GLY A 34 12.52 6.90 -1.44
N GLU A 35 12.28 7.60 -2.54
CA GLU A 35 11.20 8.57 -2.69
C GLU A 35 9.92 7.90 -3.21
N PHE A 36 8.79 8.25 -2.61
CA PHE A 36 7.48 7.74 -2.95
C PHE A 36 6.46 8.86 -3.02
N GLU A 37 5.37 8.59 -3.73
CA GLU A 37 4.25 9.51 -3.91
C GLU A 37 2.94 8.80 -3.54
N LEU A 38 2.03 9.55 -2.92
CA LEU A 38 0.69 9.11 -2.60
C LEU A 38 -0.30 9.94 -3.41
N GLY A 39 -1.13 9.23 -4.19
CA GLY A 39 -2.31 9.79 -4.85
C GLY A 39 -3.60 9.45 -4.11
N VAL A 40 -4.62 10.27 -4.26
CA VAL A 40 -5.96 10.06 -3.67
C VAL A 40 -7.03 10.40 -4.70
N ASP A 41 -7.92 9.44 -4.92
CA ASP A 41 -9.00 9.53 -5.90
C ASP A 41 -10.36 9.35 -5.20
N VAL A 42 -11.33 10.19 -5.55
CA VAL A 42 -12.74 10.02 -5.14
C VAL A 42 -13.51 9.59 -6.38
N ALA A 43 -14.01 8.36 -6.38
CA ALA A 43 -14.69 7.77 -7.53
C ALA A 43 -16.08 7.23 -7.16
N ALA A 44 -16.95 7.15 -8.16
CA ALA A 44 -18.21 6.42 -8.02
C ALA A 44 -17.93 4.95 -7.65
N ALA A 45 -18.78 4.35 -6.82
CA ALA A 45 -18.57 2.99 -6.30
C ALA A 45 -18.49 1.92 -7.41
N ASP A 46 -19.15 2.17 -8.55
CA ASP A 46 -19.11 1.33 -9.74
C ASP A 46 -17.93 1.63 -10.67
N PHE A 47 -17.06 2.57 -10.30
CA PHE A 47 -15.94 3.09 -11.09
C PHE A 47 -16.35 3.71 -12.44
N SER A 48 -17.60 4.14 -12.59
CA SER A 48 -18.07 4.78 -13.82
C SER A 48 -17.41 6.13 -14.09
N HIS A 49 -17.04 6.87 -13.04
CA HIS A 49 -16.38 8.17 -13.13
C HIS A 49 -15.64 8.54 -11.84
N TYR A 50 -14.77 9.55 -11.94
CA TYR A 50 -14.10 10.20 -10.82
C TYR A 50 -14.80 11.53 -10.49
N TYR A 51 -15.06 11.77 -9.21
CA TYR A 51 -15.51 13.05 -8.68
C TYR A 51 -14.33 14.00 -8.46
N ASP A 52 -13.20 13.46 -8.01
CA ASP A 52 -11.95 14.19 -7.84
C ASP A 52 -10.74 13.24 -7.99
N ARG A 53 -9.60 13.78 -8.39
CA ARG A 53 -8.38 13.02 -8.63
C ARG A 53 -7.14 13.84 -8.29
N LEU A 54 -6.37 13.39 -7.32
CA LEU A 54 -5.11 13.99 -6.91
C LEU A 54 -3.97 12.99 -7.05
N GLU A 55 -3.31 12.97 -8.20
CA GLU A 55 -2.29 11.96 -8.52
C GLU A 55 -1.03 12.06 -7.63
N ARG A 56 -0.71 13.26 -7.13
CA ARG A 56 0.46 13.54 -6.28
C ARG A 56 0.07 14.38 -5.06
N ALA A 57 -0.85 13.85 -4.26
CA ALA A 57 -1.33 14.53 -3.06
C ALA A 57 -0.21 14.71 -2.00
N LEU A 58 0.75 13.79 -1.95
CA LEU A 58 1.89 13.83 -1.04
C LEU A 58 3.13 13.15 -1.67
N SER A 59 4.31 13.72 -1.46
CA SER A 59 5.60 13.05 -1.70
C SER A 59 6.32 12.86 -0.37
N PHE A 60 6.96 11.71 -0.17
CA PHE A 60 7.67 11.38 1.06
C PHE A 60 8.89 10.50 0.79
N TRP A 61 9.90 10.59 1.66
CA TRP A 61 11.07 9.74 1.63
C TRP A 61 10.96 8.67 2.71
N VAL A 62 11.23 7.40 2.35
CA VAL A 62 11.36 6.30 3.29
C VAL A 62 12.85 6.06 3.52
N GLN A 63 13.27 6.06 4.79
CA GLN A 63 14.62 5.69 5.17
C GLN A 63 14.66 4.21 5.60
N GLY A 64 15.29 3.37 4.80
CA GLY A 64 15.28 1.91 4.97
C GLY A 64 16.54 1.33 5.63
N GLY A 65 16.41 0.09 6.12
CA GLY A 65 17.54 -0.72 6.61
C GLY A 65 18.21 -1.52 5.48
N LYS A 66 19.41 -2.06 5.75
CA LYS A 66 20.07 -3.01 4.85
C LYS A 66 19.43 -4.40 5.00
N GLY A 67 19.14 -5.11 3.91
CA GLY A 67 18.74 -6.52 3.98
C GLY A 67 17.95 -7.05 2.79
N ALA A 68 17.15 -6.21 2.15
CA ALA A 68 16.40 -6.53 0.93
C ALA A 68 16.78 -5.59 -0.22
N GLN A 69 16.48 -6.01 -1.45
CA GLN A 69 16.65 -5.23 -2.67
C GLN A 69 15.32 -5.14 -3.41
N GLY A 70 15.07 -4.01 -4.08
CA GLY A 70 13.82 -3.75 -4.82
C GLY A 70 13.05 -2.57 -4.21
N LEU A 71 11.72 -2.62 -4.30
CA LEU A 71 10.82 -1.57 -3.80
C LEU A 71 10.19 -1.91 -2.45
N ILE A 72 10.00 -3.20 -2.16
CA ILE A 72 9.31 -3.69 -0.97
C ILE A 72 10.12 -4.80 -0.30
N ASP A 73 10.10 -4.83 1.03
CA ASP A 73 10.57 -5.96 1.82
C ASP A 73 9.43 -6.96 2.00
N LEU A 74 9.57 -8.15 1.42
CA LEU A 74 8.58 -9.23 1.54
C LEU A 74 8.77 -10.08 2.80
N GLY A 75 9.78 -9.81 3.62
CA GLY A 75 10.07 -10.59 4.84
C GLY A 75 10.54 -12.01 4.52
N ALA A 76 11.35 -12.18 3.48
CA ALA A 76 11.82 -13.50 3.06
C ALA A 76 12.65 -14.18 4.15
N MET A 77 12.27 -15.40 4.52
CA MET A 77 13.01 -16.24 5.46
C MET A 77 13.89 -17.22 4.70
N ILE A 78 15.20 -17.18 4.94
CA ILE A 78 16.18 -18.09 4.32
C ILE A 78 16.74 -19.02 5.39
N ALA A 79 16.62 -20.33 5.16
CA ALA A 79 17.21 -21.36 6.00
C ALA A 79 18.17 -22.22 5.18
N ILE A 80 19.33 -22.55 5.75
CA ILE A 80 20.33 -23.43 5.13
C ILE A 80 20.36 -24.75 5.92
N GLN A 81 20.05 -25.86 5.25
CA GLN A 81 20.19 -27.21 5.81
C GLN A 81 21.38 -27.92 5.15
N ARG A 82 22.36 -28.35 5.96
CA ARG A 82 23.42 -29.25 5.48
C ARG A 82 22.84 -30.67 5.40
N LEU A 83 22.91 -31.28 4.22
CA LEU A 83 22.58 -32.68 4.04
C LEU A 83 23.87 -33.50 4.24
N GLY A 84 23.91 -34.31 5.31
CA GLY A 84 24.86 -35.40 5.60
C GLY A 84 26.35 -35.18 5.29
N GLU A 85 27.18 -35.02 6.33
CA GLU A 85 28.57 -35.47 6.21
C GLU A 85 28.58 -37.02 6.22
N PRO A 86 29.30 -37.68 5.30
CA PRO A 86 29.40 -39.14 5.33
C PRO A 86 30.04 -39.56 6.65
N ILE A 87 29.35 -40.42 7.39
CA ILE A 87 29.91 -41.15 8.53
C ILE A 87 30.91 -42.14 7.92
N PHE A 88 32.20 -41.82 8.00
CA PHE A 88 33.29 -42.75 7.69
C PHE A 88 33.42 -43.82 8.77
#